data_AF-A0A7V5DKS8-F1
#
_entry.id   AF-A0A7V5DKS8-F1
#
_cell.length_a   1.000
_cell.length_b   1.000
_cell.length_c   1.000
_cell.angle_alpha   90.00
_cell.angle_beta   90.00
_cell.angle_gamma   90.00
#
_symmetry.space_group_name_H-M   'P 1'
#
loop_
_entity.id
_entity.type
_entity.pdbx_description
1 polymer ?
#
loop_
_entity_poly.entity_id
_entity_poly.type
_entity_poly.pdbx_seq_one_letter_code
_entity_poly.pdbx_strand_id
1 'polypeptide(L)'
;MAQSSFPWTDGTGDGGPYSADTWDNIYAAAFLADGGVNEGVLHGLKVSGTASPVSVAAGAAVVNGKVFISTATETVSVPTPASSARYDRVVLRADYAAQTVRIARLAGTEGSGSPPALTQSDGVTWEISLAKLYVTTGGVITVTDERAYCTGAGSQRMPGEIIMWSGALSGHYPVHPRTGLADTRWHICNGDVENGVATPNLLDKFVICAGSTYASGTSGGSATKNLAHTHGVNTITVASENGHTHGVNTITVASENGHTHGVNITSEAVQAGLHNHTISSDTPGVIPVGAASGTTGVVQSLLNHNHGGLTGSTNPNPHSHSVSGTTAAGSAHSHSLSGSTAAGSAHTHALSGSTASGGSSTQDIMPPYYALVYLCYVGD
;
A
#
# COMPACT_ATOMS: atom_id res chain seq x y z
N MET A 1 -26.64 44.39 -38.78
CA MET A 1 -25.16 44.41 -38.83
C MET A 1 -24.65 43.07 -38.31
N ALA A 2 -23.51 42.60 -38.81
CA ALA A 2 -22.91 41.34 -38.37
C ALA A 2 -22.17 41.47 -37.02
N GLN A 3 -21.84 42.70 -36.61
CA GLN A 3 -21.27 43.04 -35.31
C GLN A 3 -22.15 44.06 -34.59
N SER A 4 -22.32 43.90 -33.29
CA SER A 4 -23.01 44.85 -32.41
C SER A 4 -22.36 44.85 -31.02
N SER A 5 -22.49 45.97 -30.31
CA SER A 5 -21.98 46.10 -28.95
C SER A 5 -22.82 47.04 -28.10
N PHE A 6 -22.84 46.82 -26.79
CA PHE A 6 -23.71 47.55 -25.86
C PHE A 6 -23.30 47.29 -24.40
N PRO A 7 -23.66 48.14 -23.42
CA PRO A 7 -24.39 49.40 -23.56
C PRO A 7 -23.47 50.62 -23.74
N TRP A 8 -23.99 51.60 -24.47
CA TRP A 8 -23.45 52.92 -24.83
C TRP A 8 -24.52 54.03 -24.67
N THR A 9 -24.12 55.30 -24.56
CA THR A 9 -24.92 56.35 -23.89
C THR A 9 -25.78 57.27 -24.78
N ASP A 10 -25.48 57.50 -26.07
CA ASP A 10 -26.06 58.67 -26.79
C ASP A 10 -26.40 58.49 -28.29
N GLY A 11 -26.61 57.26 -28.77
CA GLY A 11 -26.97 57.02 -30.17
C GLY A 11 -25.80 57.03 -31.16
N THR A 12 -24.59 57.39 -30.74
CA THR A 12 -23.37 57.27 -31.55
C THR A 12 -22.96 55.82 -31.69
N GLY A 13 -22.58 55.37 -32.90
CA GLY A 13 -22.13 53.99 -33.11
C GLY A 13 -23.23 52.98 -32.81
N ASP A 14 -23.02 52.14 -31.79
CA ASP A 14 -24.05 51.22 -31.28
C ASP A 14 -24.87 51.82 -30.11
N GLY A 15 -24.77 53.14 -29.90
CA GLY A 15 -25.47 53.94 -28.91
C GLY A 15 -26.98 53.78 -28.89
N GLY A 16 -27.56 53.77 -27.69
CA GLY A 16 -29.00 53.65 -27.45
C GLY A 16 -29.77 54.92 -27.80
N PRO A 17 -31.12 54.85 -27.79
CA PRO A 17 -31.92 54.02 -26.88
C PRO A 17 -32.01 52.54 -27.27
N TYR A 18 -32.03 51.66 -26.26
CA TYR A 18 -32.10 50.20 -26.44
C TYR A 18 -33.52 49.66 -26.24
N SER A 19 -33.92 48.70 -27.09
CA SER A 19 -35.17 47.96 -26.91
C SER A 19 -35.11 47.04 -25.69
N ALA A 20 -36.28 46.58 -25.21
CA ALA A 20 -36.37 45.56 -24.17
C ALA A 20 -35.58 44.29 -24.55
N ASP A 21 -35.72 43.81 -25.79
CA ASP A 21 -34.95 42.67 -26.30
C ASP A 21 -33.43 42.91 -26.25
N THR A 22 -32.97 44.14 -26.44
CA THR A 22 -31.54 44.48 -26.34
C THR A 22 -31.08 44.45 -24.89
N TRP A 23 -31.92 44.94 -23.96
CA TRP A 23 -31.67 44.81 -22.53
C TRP A 23 -31.65 43.36 -22.06
N ASP A 24 -32.54 42.50 -22.56
CA ASP A 24 -32.52 41.07 -22.27
C ASP A 24 -31.21 40.43 -22.73
N ASN A 25 -30.71 40.80 -23.91
CA ASN A 25 -29.40 40.35 -24.41
C ASN A 25 -28.23 40.88 -23.56
N ILE A 26 -28.29 42.14 -23.10
CA ILE A 26 -27.32 42.72 -22.16
C ILE A 26 -27.28 41.88 -20.87
N TYR A 27 -28.44 41.60 -20.28
CA TYR A 27 -28.52 40.83 -19.04
C TYR A 27 -28.09 39.38 -19.23
N ALA A 28 -28.52 38.71 -20.30
CA ALA A 28 -28.12 37.35 -20.60
C ALA A 28 -26.59 37.21 -20.76
N ALA A 29 -25.94 38.20 -21.38
CA ALA A 29 -24.48 38.22 -21.54
C ALA A 29 -23.74 38.65 -20.26
N ALA A 30 -24.30 39.57 -19.47
CA ALA A 30 -23.68 40.08 -18.24
C ALA A 30 -23.75 39.11 -17.06
N PHE A 31 -24.81 38.30 -16.94
CA PHE A 31 -24.96 37.34 -15.83
C PHE A 31 -24.23 36.00 -16.03
N LEU A 32 -23.47 35.86 -17.14
CA LEU A 32 -22.68 34.66 -17.39
C LEU A 32 -21.19 34.80 -17.04
N ALA A 33 -20.63 36.01 -16.80
CA ALA A 33 -19.24 36.21 -16.29
C ALA A 33 -18.72 37.67 -16.27
N ASP A 34 -17.59 37.88 -15.58
CA ASP A 34 -16.76 39.09 -15.57
C ASP A 34 -15.66 39.03 -16.67
N GLY A 35 -15.83 39.77 -17.78
CA GLY A 35 -14.84 39.95 -18.86
C GLY A 35 -14.44 38.70 -19.68
N GLY A 36 -14.13 38.86 -20.98
CA GLY A 36 -13.56 37.78 -21.83
C GLY A 36 -14.49 37.29 -22.96
N VAL A 37 -14.17 36.13 -23.55
CA VAL A 37 -14.95 35.47 -24.61
C VAL A 37 -15.99 34.52 -24.03
N ASN A 38 -17.23 34.61 -24.49
CA ASN A 38 -18.30 33.70 -24.10
C ASN A 38 -18.18 32.37 -24.85
N GLU A 39 -17.54 31.37 -24.24
CA GLU A 39 -17.24 30.07 -24.87
C GLU A 39 -18.50 29.33 -25.36
N GLY A 40 -19.64 29.50 -24.67
CA GLY A 40 -20.91 28.84 -24.98
C GLY A 40 -21.77 29.52 -26.07
N VAL A 41 -21.31 30.64 -26.65
CA VAL A 41 -22.11 31.41 -27.61
C VAL A 41 -21.51 31.31 -29.01
N LEU A 42 -22.27 30.67 -29.91
CA LEU A 42 -21.90 30.41 -31.31
C LEU A 42 -20.56 29.65 -31.45
N HIS A 43 -19.57 30.22 -32.15
CA HIS A 43 -18.26 29.61 -32.40
C HIS A 43 -17.12 30.29 -31.60
N GLY A 44 -17.48 31.04 -30.55
CA GLY A 44 -16.53 31.55 -29.55
C GLY A 44 -15.43 32.46 -30.11
N LEU A 45 -15.69 33.21 -31.19
CA LEU A 45 -14.74 34.20 -31.76
C LEU A 45 -13.36 33.62 -32.11
N LYS A 46 -13.31 32.35 -32.54
CA LYS A 46 -12.05 31.69 -32.91
C LYS A 46 -11.43 32.34 -34.14
N VAL A 47 -10.14 32.65 -34.06
CA VAL A 47 -9.34 33.14 -35.19
C VAL A 47 -8.70 31.97 -35.94
N SER A 48 -8.70 32.02 -37.27
CA SER A 48 -8.15 30.99 -38.14
C SER A 48 -7.63 31.57 -39.47
N GLY A 49 -6.78 30.80 -40.16
CA GLY A 49 -6.18 31.19 -41.44
C GLY A 49 -4.66 31.01 -41.43
N THR A 50 -4.08 30.87 -42.62
CA THR A 50 -2.63 30.69 -42.83
C THR A 50 -2.01 31.78 -43.70
N ALA A 51 -2.84 32.70 -44.21
CA ALA A 51 -2.47 33.85 -45.02
C ALA A 51 -3.53 34.94 -44.82
N SER A 52 -3.27 36.14 -45.34
CA SER A 52 -4.21 37.26 -45.28
C SER A 52 -5.32 37.11 -46.33
N PRO A 53 -6.60 37.40 -45.99
CA PRO A 53 -7.09 37.77 -44.66
C PRO A 53 -7.25 36.55 -43.74
N VAL A 54 -7.13 36.78 -42.43
CA VAL A 54 -7.49 35.78 -41.41
C VAL A 54 -8.99 35.89 -41.09
N SER A 55 -9.62 34.78 -40.71
CA SER A 55 -11.05 34.70 -40.40
C SER A 55 -11.29 34.62 -38.89
N VAL A 56 -12.27 35.35 -38.40
CA VAL A 56 -12.80 35.29 -37.03
C VAL A 56 -14.22 34.77 -37.07
N ALA A 57 -14.47 33.62 -36.46
CA ALA A 57 -15.79 33.02 -36.44
C ALA A 57 -16.79 33.84 -35.61
N ALA A 58 -18.10 33.63 -35.83
CA ALA A 58 -19.17 34.24 -35.04
C ALA A 58 -19.04 33.89 -33.54
N GLY A 59 -19.50 34.77 -32.64
CA GLY A 59 -19.39 34.59 -31.20
C GLY A 59 -19.73 35.84 -30.40
N ALA A 60 -19.59 35.75 -29.08
CA ALA A 60 -19.83 36.88 -28.19
C ALA A 60 -18.71 37.01 -27.15
N ALA A 61 -18.57 38.21 -26.59
CA ALA A 61 -17.58 38.53 -25.57
C ALA A 61 -18.06 39.71 -24.69
N VAL A 62 -17.42 39.88 -23.54
CA VAL A 62 -17.52 41.07 -22.68
C VAL A 62 -16.17 41.77 -22.65
N VAL A 63 -16.15 43.06 -23.00
CA VAL A 63 -14.95 43.90 -23.08
C VAL A 63 -15.15 45.10 -22.15
N ASN A 64 -14.56 45.04 -20.96
CA ASN A 64 -14.68 46.09 -19.93
C ASN A 64 -16.14 46.54 -19.70
N GLY A 65 -17.03 45.57 -19.45
CA GLY A 65 -18.47 45.80 -19.26
C GLY A 65 -19.28 46.04 -20.54
N LYS A 66 -18.65 46.04 -21.72
CA LYS A 66 -19.34 46.12 -23.02
C LYS A 66 -19.53 44.72 -23.59
N VAL A 67 -20.77 44.32 -23.79
CA VAL A 67 -21.11 43.11 -24.54
C VAL A 67 -20.82 43.36 -26.01
N PHE A 68 -20.19 42.39 -26.66
CA PHE A 68 -19.97 42.33 -28.10
C PHE A 68 -20.59 41.05 -28.65
N ILE A 69 -21.29 41.16 -29.76
CA ILE A 69 -21.87 40.03 -30.48
C ILE A 69 -21.47 40.14 -31.95
N SER A 70 -20.97 39.02 -32.50
CA SER A 70 -20.79 38.81 -33.92
C SER A 70 -21.61 37.62 -34.38
N THR A 71 -22.50 37.81 -35.36
CA THR A 71 -23.42 36.77 -35.85
C THR A 71 -22.96 36.08 -37.12
N ALA A 72 -21.85 36.52 -37.71
CA ALA A 72 -21.27 35.95 -38.92
C ALA A 72 -19.73 35.86 -38.80
N THR A 73 -19.10 35.16 -39.73
CA THR A 73 -17.63 35.16 -39.81
C THR A 73 -17.14 36.48 -40.37
N GLU A 74 -16.13 37.05 -39.74
CA GLU A 74 -15.52 38.34 -40.06
C GLU A 74 -14.09 38.14 -40.54
N THR A 75 -13.62 38.96 -41.49
CA THR A 75 -12.26 38.84 -42.04
C THR A 75 -11.39 40.01 -41.62
N VAL A 76 -10.17 39.72 -41.20
CA VAL A 76 -9.17 40.73 -40.82
C VAL A 76 -8.02 40.69 -41.81
N SER A 77 -7.80 41.81 -42.50
CA SER A 77 -6.66 41.95 -43.41
C SER A 77 -5.36 42.14 -42.63
N VAL A 78 -4.34 41.35 -42.99
CA VAL A 78 -3.01 41.36 -42.38
C VAL A 78 -1.98 41.62 -43.48
N PRO A 79 -1.44 42.85 -43.60
CA PRO A 79 -0.43 43.16 -44.61
C PRO A 79 0.86 42.38 -44.38
N THR A 80 1.44 41.85 -45.47
CA THR A 80 2.75 41.17 -45.44
C THR A 80 3.86 42.16 -45.02
N PRO A 81 4.68 41.83 -44.01
CA PRO A 81 5.84 42.63 -43.61
C PRO A 81 6.87 42.76 -44.74
N ALA A 82 7.51 43.92 -44.84
CA ALA A 82 8.44 44.21 -45.93
C ALA A 82 9.89 43.79 -45.63
N SER A 83 10.33 43.97 -44.39
CA SER A 83 11.75 43.85 -44.02
C SER A 83 12.05 42.73 -43.04
N SER A 84 11.14 42.43 -42.11
CA SER A 84 11.33 41.40 -41.09
C SER A 84 9.99 40.83 -40.66
N ALA A 85 10.02 39.58 -40.17
CA ALA A 85 8.83 38.97 -39.58
C ALA A 85 8.28 39.86 -38.45
N ARG A 86 6.96 39.86 -38.31
CA ARG A 86 6.23 40.74 -37.40
C ARG A 86 5.19 39.95 -36.62
N TYR A 87 5.04 40.29 -35.35
CA TYR A 87 3.89 39.84 -34.58
C TYR A 87 2.77 40.87 -34.65
N ASP A 88 1.55 40.44 -34.91
CA ASP A 88 0.32 41.24 -34.78
C ASP A 88 -0.61 40.56 -33.76
N ARG A 89 -1.67 41.25 -33.35
CA ARG A 89 -2.80 40.64 -32.62
C ARG A 89 -4.11 40.87 -33.35
N VAL A 90 -5.00 39.90 -33.27
CA VAL A 90 -6.43 40.12 -33.50
C VAL A 90 -7.05 40.36 -32.14
N VAL A 91 -7.73 41.49 -31.98
CA VAL A 91 -8.29 41.96 -30.71
C VAL A 91 -9.77 42.30 -30.88
N LEU A 92 -10.49 42.31 -29.76
CA LEU A 92 -11.68 43.14 -29.66
C LEU A 92 -11.27 44.48 -29.07
N ARG A 93 -11.60 45.57 -29.76
CA ARG A 93 -11.31 46.94 -29.33
C ARG A 93 -12.60 47.66 -29.00
N ALA A 94 -12.75 48.05 -27.73
CA ALA A 94 -13.72 49.04 -27.31
C ALA A 94 -13.16 50.44 -27.58
N ASP A 95 -13.88 51.22 -28.36
CA ASP A 95 -13.63 52.64 -28.61
C ASP A 95 -14.80 53.42 -27.99
N TYR A 96 -14.51 54.20 -26.96
CA TYR A 96 -15.52 54.92 -26.19
C TYR A 96 -15.96 56.21 -26.88
N ALA A 97 -15.12 56.79 -27.75
CA ALA A 97 -15.48 57.94 -28.54
C ALA A 97 -16.40 57.53 -29.70
N ALA A 98 -16.09 56.41 -30.36
CA ALA A 98 -16.94 55.84 -31.41
C ALA A 98 -18.14 55.05 -30.86
N GLN A 99 -18.14 54.72 -29.56
CA GLN A 99 -19.15 53.90 -28.89
C GLN A 99 -19.39 52.57 -29.60
N THR A 100 -18.29 51.84 -29.85
CA THR A 100 -18.32 50.52 -30.47
C THR A 100 -17.29 49.58 -29.87
N VAL A 101 -17.61 48.29 -29.86
CA VAL A 101 -16.61 47.20 -29.79
C VAL A 101 -16.53 46.55 -31.15
N ARG A 102 -15.33 46.43 -31.73
CA ARG A 102 -15.12 45.82 -33.05
C ARG A 102 -13.93 44.87 -33.05
N ILE A 103 -13.99 43.86 -33.92
CA ILE A 103 -12.82 43.03 -34.24
C ILE A 103 -11.83 43.90 -35.02
N ALA A 104 -10.61 43.99 -34.51
CA ALA A 104 -9.56 44.82 -35.10
C ALA A 104 -8.22 44.09 -35.15
N ARG A 105 -7.39 44.50 -36.11
CA ARG A 105 -5.96 44.18 -36.11
C ARG A 105 -5.21 45.21 -35.28
N LEU A 106 -4.49 44.74 -34.28
CA LEU A 106 -3.45 45.51 -33.60
C LEU A 106 -2.11 45.15 -34.25
N ALA A 107 -1.57 46.07 -35.04
CA ALA A 107 -0.32 45.89 -35.75
C ALA A 107 0.87 45.99 -34.78
N GLY A 108 1.83 45.08 -34.88
CA GLY A 108 3.12 45.24 -34.22
C GLY A 108 4.12 46.03 -35.04
N THR A 109 5.38 45.94 -34.64
CA THR A 109 6.53 46.53 -35.32
C THR A 109 7.37 45.42 -35.93
N GLU A 110 7.83 45.58 -37.17
CA GLU A 110 8.68 44.58 -37.83
C GLU A 110 9.98 44.36 -37.04
N GLY A 111 10.37 43.10 -36.84
CA GLY A 111 11.59 42.77 -36.11
C GLY A 111 11.55 42.99 -34.59
N SER A 112 10.42 43.41 -34.00
CA SER A 112 10.32 43.61 -32.54
C SER A 112 10.57 42.35 -31.71
N GLY A 113 10.38 41.17 -32.31
CA GLY A 113 10.46 39.88 -31.62
C GLY A 113 9.33 39.62 -30.62
N SER A 114 8.39 40.55 -30.45
CA SER A 114 7.29 40.47 -29.48
C SER A 114 5.97 41.01 -30.06
N PRO A 115 4.82 40.45 -29.64
CA PRO A 115 3.51 40.97 -30.03
C PRO A 115 3.26 42.36 -29.46
N PRO A 116 2.46 43.21 -30.14
CA PRO A 116 2.10 44.53 -29.63
C PRO A 116 1.39 44.42 -28.28
N ALA A 117 1.62 45.37 -27.39
CA ALA A 117 0.94 45.45 -26.10
C ALA A 117 -0.52 45.90 -26.28
N LEU A 118 -1.42 45.32 -25.48
CA LEU A 118 -2.83 45.71 -25.47
C LEU A 118 -3.00 47.09 -24.82
N THR A 119 -3.89 47.90 -25.36
CA THR A 119 -4.31 49.17 -24.74
C THR A 119 -5.48 48.89 -23.79
N GLN A 120 -5.30 49.17 -22.50
CA GLN A 120 -6.32 48.95 -21.46
C GLN A 120 -6.51 50.23 -20.63
N SER A 121 -6.99 51.27 -21.31
CA SER A 121 -7.30 52.57 -20.70
C SER A 121 -8.82 52.74 -20.62
N ASP A 122 -9.34 52.60 -19.40
CA ASP A 122 -10.76 52.72 -19.14
C ASP A 122 -11.32 54.07 -19.60
N GLY A 123 -12.53 54.05 -20.17
CA GLY A 123 -13.19 55.23 -20.74
C GLY A 123 -12.60 55.78 -22.04
N VAL A 124 -11.52 55.20 -22.58
CA VAL A 124 -10.87 55.65 -23.82
C VAL A 124 -10.77 54.54 -24.86
N THR A 125 -9.93 53.54 -24.58
CA THR A 125 -9.73 52.38 -25.44
C THR A 125 -9.38 51.19 -24.58
N TRP A 126 -10.15 50.11 -24.76
CA TRP A 126 -9.90 48.85 -24.06
C TRP A 126 -9.82 47.71 -25.05
N GLU A 127 -8.76 46.91 -24.96
CA GLU A 127 -8.49 45.80 -25.86
C GLU A 127 -8.36 44.49 -25.08
N ILE A 128 -8.95 43.43 -25.64
CA ILE A 128 -8.69 42.04 -25.22
C ILE A 128 -8.18 41.24 -26.42
N SER A 129 -7.21 40.36 -26.18
CA SER A 129 -6.63 39.52 -27.24
C SER A 129 -7.58 38.38 -27.61
N LEU A 130 -7.69 38.09 -28.91
CA LEU A 130 -8.28 36.84 -29.42
C LEU A 130 -7.19 35.90 -29.93
N ALA A 131 -6.21 36.42 -30.65
CA ALA A 131 -5.09 35.63 -31.15
C ALA A 131 -3.86 36.48 -31.42
N LYS A 132 -2.69 35.85 -31.25
CA LYS A 132 -1.41 36.34 -31.76
C LYS A 132 -1.17 35.79 -33.16
N LEU A 133 -0.69 36.66 -34.04
CA LEU A 133 -0.32 36.33 -35.40
C LEU A 133 1.19 36.48 -35.54
N TYR A 134 1.88 35.44 -35.98
CA TYR A 134 3.25 35.56 -36.47
C TYR A 134 3.23 35.60 -37.99
N VAL A 135 3.66 36.71 -38.57
CA VAL A 135 3.61 36.96 -40.01
C VAL A 135 5.02 37.00 -40.56
N THR A 136 5.31 36.11 -41.50
CA THR A 136 6.59 36.08 -42.22
C THR A 136 6.62 37.10 -43.35
N THR A 137 7.81 37.47 -43.83
CA THR A 137 7.97 38.32 -45.03
C THR A 137 7.46 37.65 -46.31
N GLY A 138 7.27 36.33 -46.31
CA GLY A 138 6.62 35.57 -47.39
C GLY A 138 5.09 35.57 -47.33
N GLY A 139 4.47 36.23 -46.35
CA GLY A 139 3.01 36.33 -46.22
C GLY A 139 2.34 35.13 -45.52
N VAL A 140 3.12 34.15 -45.05
CA VAL A 140 2.60 33.06 -44.21
C VAL A 140 2.29 33.59 -42.81
N ILE A 141 1.13 33.21 -42.30
CA ILE A 141 0.62 33.58 -40.97
C ILE A 141 0.47 32.33 -40.11
N THR A 142 1.09 32.34 -38.93
CA THR A 142 0.80 31.36 -37.87
C THR A 142 -0.10 32.02 -36.83
N VAL A 143 -1.29 31.45 -36.63
CA VAL A 143 -2.25 31.90 -35.61
C VAL A 143 -2.01 31.12 -34.32
N THR A 144 -1.80 31.83 -33.22
CA THR A 144 -1.77 31.28 -31.86
C THR A 144 -2.94 31.83 -31.08
N ASP A 145 -3.76 30.96 -30.50
CA ASP A 145 -4.91 31.36 -29.70
C ASP A 145 -4.46 32.09 -28.43
N GLU A 146 -5.12 33.19 -28.09
CA GLU A 146 -4.89 33.96 -26.85
C GLU A 146 -6.21 34.40 -26.20
N ARG A 147 -7.31 33.68 -26.47
CA ARG A 147 -8.63 34.03 -25.90
C ARG A 147 -8.65 33.75 -24.40
N ALA A 148 -8.97 34.78 -23.62
CA ALA A 148 -9.42 34.62 -22.24
C ALA A 148 -10.94 34.42 -22.25
N TYR A 149 -11.42 33.35 -21.63
CA TYR A 149 -12.85 33.05 -21.55
C TYR A 149 -13.47 33.64 -20.30
N CYS A 150 -14.71 34.08 -20.41
CA CYS A 150 -15.39 34.63 -19.27
C CYS A 150 -15.61 33.57 -18.19
N THR A 151 -15.23 33.89 -16.94
CA THR A 151 -15.46 33.04 -15.77
C THR A 151 -16.65 33.58 -14.98
N GLY A 152 -17.63 32.73 -14.67
CA GLY A 152 -18.78 33.14 -13.85
C GLY A 152 -18.32 33.74 -12.51
N ALA A 153 -18.99 34.80 -12.05
CA ALA A 153 -18.66 35.56 -10.83
C ALA A 153 -18.74 34.76 -9.50
N GLY A 154 -18.79 33.44 -9.56
CA GLY A 154 -18.73 32.52 -8.42
C GLY A 154 -17.75 31.36 -8.61
N SER A 155 -16.97 31.33 -9.70
CA SER A 155 -15.95 30.30 -9.95
C SER A 155 -14.59 30.67 -9.34
N GLN A 156 -14.59 31.33 -8.18
CA GLN A 156 -13.35 31.51 -7.42
C GLN A 156 -12.98 30.17 -6.78
N ARG A 157 -12.24 29.36 -7.53
CA ARG A 157 -11.58 28.17 -7.02
C ARG A 157 -10.44 28.61 -6.12
N MET A 158 -10.22 27.91 -5.01
CA MET A 158 -9.11 28.20 -4.11
C MET A 158 -7.89 27.39 -4.55
N PRO A 159 -6.70 27.99 -4.68
CA PRO A 159 -5.47 27.23 -4.88
C PRO A 159 -5.32 26.14 -3.81
N GLY A 160 -5.03 24.90 -4.22
CA GLY A 160 -5.04 23.73 -3.35
C GLY A 160 -6.35 22.92 -3.37
N GLU A 161 -7.39 23.38 -4.07
CA GLU A 161 -8.61 22.59 -4.29
C GLU A 161 -8.31 21.33 -5.10
N ILE A 162 -8.84 20.19 -4.66
CA ILE A 162 -8.60 18.89 -5.32
C ILE A 162 -9.90 18.32 -5.88
N ILE A 163 -9.87 17.92 -7.15
CA ILE A 163 -10.97 17.23 -7.82
C ILE A 163 -10.53 15.87 -8.35
N MET A 164 -11.51 14.98 -8.57
CA MET A 164 -11.31 13.71 -9.27
C MET A 164 -11.65 13.90 -10.75
N TRP A 165 -10.79 13.41 -11.64
CA TRP A 165 -10.86 13.63 -13.08
C TRP A 165 -10.65 12.34 -13.87
N SER A 166 -11.43 12.16 -14.94
CA SER A 166 -11.38 10.99 -15.83
C SER A 166 -10.96 11.33 -17.27
N GLY A 167 -10.66 12.60 -17.57
CA GLY A 167 -10.37 13.05 -18.93
C GLY A 167 -8.91 12.91 -19.33
N ALA A 168 -8.62 13.32 -20.57
CA ALA A 168 -7.27 13.32 -21.10
C ALA A 168 -6.36 14.34 -20.40
N LEU A 169 -5.07 14.04 -20.39
CA LEU A 169 -4.01 14.92 -19.93
C LEU A 169 -3.08 15.28 -21.09
N SER A 170 -2.53 16.49 -21.05
CA SER A 170 -1.41 16.93 -21.89
C SER A 170 -0.26 17.27 -20.95
N GLY A 171 0.68 16.33 -20.79
CA GLY A 171 1.66 16.40 -19.71
C GLY A 171 0.98 16.25 -18.35
N HIS A 172 1.16 17.24 -17.48
CA HIS A 172 0.62 17.25 -16.12
C HIS A 172 -0.70 18.04 -15.98
N TYR A 173 -1.28 18.49 -17.09
CA TYR A 173 -2.45 19.36 -17.11
C TYR A 173 -3.65 18.68 -17.78
N PRO A 174 -4.89 18.86 -17.29
CA PRO A 174 -6.06 18.33 -17.96
C PRO A 174 -6.31 19.02 -19.30
N VAL A 175 -6.84 18.26 -20.25
CA VAL A 175 -7.26 18.80 -21.55
C VAL A 175 -8.72 19.20 -21.49
N HIS A 176 -9.01 20.45 -21.82
CA HIS A 176 -10.37 20.96 -21.85
C HIS A 176 -11.16 20.29 -23.00
N PRO A 177 -12.33 19.67 -22.73
CA PRO A 177 -13.01 18.80 -23.70
C PRO A 177 -13.55 19.55 -24.91
N ARG A 178 -13.76 20.87 -24.82
CA ARG A 178 -14.25 21.69 -25.94
C ARG A 178 -13.16 22.25 -26.81
N THR A 179 -12.02 22.64 -26.22
CA THR A 179 -10.94 23.34 -26.94
C THR A 179 -9.81 22.40 -27.34
N GLY A 180 -9.67 21.25 -26.66
CA GLY A 180 -8.55 20.32 -26.86
C GLY A 180 -7.21 20.86 -26.33
N LEU A 181 -7.21 21.98 -25.61
CA LEU A 181 -6.02 22.61 -25.06
C LEU A 181 -5.81 22.20 -23.59
N ALA A 182 -4.56 22.21 -23.15
CA ALA A 182 -4.20 22.04 -21.75
C ALA A 182 -4.73 23.23 -20.92
N ASP A 183 -5.40 22.93 -19.80
CA ASP A 183 -5.79 23.94 -18.81
C ASP A 183 -4.71 24.00 -17.72
N THR A 184 -3.82 24.99 -17.82
CA THR A 184 -2.64 25.14 -16.95
C THR A 184 -2.99 25.59 -15.53
N ARG A 185 -4.25 25.92 -15.27
CA ARG A 185 -4.73 26.29 -13.93
C ARG A 185 -4.95 25.08 -13.03
N TRP A 186 -4.80 23.88 -13.58
CA TRP A 186 -4.92 22.61 -12.88
C TRP A 186 -3.67 21.77 -13.10
N HIS A 187 -3.12 21.19 -12.05
CA HIS A 187 -1.97 20.29 -12.13
C HIS A 187 -2.31 18.95 -11.48
N ILE A 188 -1.76 17.85 -11.99
CA ILE A 188 -1.92 16.54 -11.33
C ILE A 188 -1.36 16.58 -9.90
N CYS A 189 -1.99 15.85 -9.00
CA CYS A 189 -1.50 15.70 -7.62
C CYS A 189 -0.31 14.73 -7.57
N ASN A 190 0.87 15.16 -8.01
CA ASN A 190 2.09 14.35 -8.10
C ASN A 190 3.21 14.79 -7.14
N GLY A 191 3.05 15.90 -6.42
CA GLY A 191 4.09 16.43 -5.51
C GLY A 191 4.83 17.65 -6.07
N ASP A 192 4.57 18.05 -7.31
CA ASP A 192 5.23 19.18 -7.94
C ASP A 192 4.70 20.51 -7.38
N VAL A 193 5.53 21.55 -7.50
CA VAL A 193 5.14 22.93 -7.20
C VAL A 193 4.87 23.64 -8.51
N GLU A 194 3.62 24.04 -8.71
CA GLU A 194 3.16 24.75 -9.90
C GLU A 194 2.47 26.05 -9.49
N ASN A 195 2.81 27.17 -10.14
CA ASN A 195 2.31 28.50 -9.80
C ASN A 195 2.42 28.86 -8.29
N GLY A 196 3.48 28.38 -7.62
CA GLY A 196 3.69 28.58 -6.18
C GLY A 196 2.86 27.67 -5.27
N VAL A 197 2.06 26.76 -5.82
CA VAL A 197 1.24 25.78 -5.09
C VAL A 197 1.93 24.43 -5.12
N ALA A 198 2.31 23.92 -3.96
CA ALA A 198 2.78 22.54 -3.81
C ALA A 198 1.60 21.57 -3.89
N THR A 199 1.49 20.83 -4.98
CA THR A 199 0.48 19.77 -5.10
C THR A 199 0.82 18.62 -4.17
N PRO A 200 -0.15 17.97 -3.50
CA PRO A 200 0.12 16.75 -2.76
C PRO A 200 0.41 15.61 -3.74
N ASN A 201 1.29 14.67 -3.37
CA ASN A 201 1.46 13.45 -4.17
C ASN A 201 0.38 12.43 -3.79
N LEU A 202 -0.68 12.36 -4.60
CA LEU A 202 -1.83 11.45 -4.43
C LEU A 202 -1.84 10.29 -5.42
N LEU A 203 -0.76 10.11 -6.19
CA LEU A 203 -0.60 8.96 -7.07
C LEU A 203 -0.65 7.66 -6.23
N ASP A 204 -1.47 6.72 -6.70
CA ASP A 204 -1.76 5.41 -6.08
C ASP A 204 -2.24 5.48 -4.62
N LYS A 205 -2.87 6.61 -4.23
CA LYS A 205 -3.37 6.82 -2.86
C LYS A 205 -4.87 7.05 -2.86
N PHE A 206 -5.54 6.45 -1.88
CA PHE A 206 -6.90 6.79 -1.53
C PHE A 206 -6.91 7.95 -0.54
N VAL A 207 -7.71 8.98 -0.81
CA VAL A 207 -7.80 10.17 0.06
C VAL A 207 -8.79 9.93 1.18
N ILE A 208 -8.40 10.27 2.40
CA ILE A 208 -9.25 10.27 3.59
C ILE A 208 -9.33 11.68 4.18
N CYS A 209 -10.38 11.97 4.95
CA CYS A 209 -10.48 13.22 5.68
C CYS A 209 -9.47 13.25 6.85
N ALA A 210 -8.84 14.41 7.06
CA ALA A 210 -7.95 14.61 8.19
C ALA A 210 -8.72 14.59 9.53
N GLY A 211 -8.08 14.10 10.58
CA GLY A 211 -8.64 14.02 11.93
C GLY A 211 -7.54 13.84 12.98
N SER A 212 -7.92 13.45 14.21
CA SER A 212 -6.97 13.25 15.30
C SER A 212 -5.99 12.09 15.08
N THR A 213 -6.39 11.09 14.29
CA THR A 213 -5.56 9.92 13.95
C THR A 213 -4.63 10.20 12.77
N TYR A 214 -5.11 10.94 11.76
CA TYR A 214 -4.38 11.23 10.54
C TYR A 214 -4.39 12.74 10.31
N ALA A 215 -3.26 13.39 10.58
CA ALA A 215 -3.13 14.83 10.37
C ALA A 215 -3.15 15.18 8.88
N SER A 216 -3.54 16.41 8.55
CA SER A 216 -3.51 16.90 7.16
C SER A 216 -2.11 16.76 6.55
N GLY A 217 -2.04 16.31 5.30
CA GLY A 217 -0.79 16.08 4.58
C GLY A 217 -0.03 14.80 4.93
N THR A 218 -0.49 14.02 5.93
CA THR A 218 0.13 12.73 6.22
C THR A 218 -0.22 11.70 5.14
N SER A 219 0.73 10.84 4.81
CA SER A 219 0.54 9.71 3.90
C SER A 219 1.09 8.44 4.51
N GLY A 220 0.52 7.30 4.11
CA GLY A 220 0.89 6.00 4.65
C GLY A 220 0.06 4.88 4.03
N GLY A 221 0.13 3.70 4.63
CA GLY A 221 -0.47 2.49 4.09
C GLY A 221 0.55 1.65 3.32
N SER A 222 0.15 0.42 3.01
CA SER A 222 0.93 -0.54 2.22
C SER A 222 0.00 -1.15 1.18
N ALA A 223 0.48 -1.31 -0.05
CA ALA A 223 -0.25 -2.03 -1.10
C ALA A 223 -0.51 -3.50 -0.72
N THR A 224 0.23 -4.02 0.26
CA THR A 224 0.14 -5.41 0.68
C THR A 224 0.12 -5.57 2.20
N LYS A 225 -0.57 -6.59 2.68
CA LYS A 225 -0.57 -6.96 4.10
C LYS A 225 0.24 -8.23 4.31
N ASN A 226 1.29 -8.14 5.12
CA ASN A 226 1.99 -9.32 5.60
C ASN A 226 1.14 -9.96 6.71
N LEU A 227 0.56 -11.12 6.40
CA LEU A 227 -0.30 -11.87 7.30
C LEU A 227 0.49 -13.02 7.95
N ALA A 228 1.69 -12.71 8.44
CA ALA A 228 2.48 -13.65 9.22
C ALA A 228 1.80 -13.87 10.59
N HIS A 229 1.44 -15.11 10.89
CA HIS A 229 1.06 -15.52 12.24
C HIS A 229 1.89 -16.74 12.65
N THR A 230 2.21 -16.81 13.94
CA THR A 230 2.95 -17.93 14.54
C THR A 230 2.02 -18.75 15.41
N HIS A 231 2.16 -20.06 15.38
CA HIS A 231 1.53 -20.93 16.37
C HIS A 231 2.46 -21.03 17.59
N GLY A 232 1.97 -20.62 18.75
CA GLY A 232 2.65 -20.87 20.02
C GLY A 232 2.55 -22.36 20.36
N VAL A 233 3.65 -22.96 20.83
CA VAL A 233 3.60 -24.28 21.48
C VAL A 233 2.92 -24.08 22.82
N ASN A 234 1.68 -24.55 22.96
CA ASN A 234 0.98 -24.46 24.23
C ASN A 234 1.72 -25.35 25.24
N THR A 235 2.18 -24.77 26.34
CA THR A 235 2.70 -25.52 27.48
C THR A 235 1.61 -26.48 27.93
N ILE A 236 1.85 -27.78 27.82
CA ILE A 236 0.97 -28.78 28.44
C ILE A 236 1.18 -28.61 29.94
N THR A 237 0.33 -27.81 30.57
CA THR A 237 0.21 -27.77 32.02
C THR A 237 -0.14 -29.18 32.44
N VAL A 238 0.74 -29.78 33.24
CA VAL A 238 0.63 -31.12 33.83
C VAL A 238 -0.84 -31.40 34.16
N ALA A 239 -1.49 -32.24 33.36
CA ALA A 239 -2.80 -32.74 33.72
C ALA A 239 -2.59 -33.58 34.98
N SER A 240 -3.31 -33.21 36.04
CA SER A 240 -3.47 -33.95 37.29
C SER A 240 -3.39 -35.46 37.02
N GLU A 241 -2.36 -36.10 37.57
CA GLU A 241 -2.13 -37.52 37.43
C GLU A 241 -3.33 -38.28 38.01
N ASN A 242 -4.20 -38.79 37.13
CA ASN A 242 -5.24 -39.71 37.56
C ASN A 242 -4.52 -41.00 37.98
N GLY A 243 -4.65 -41.36 39.26
CA GLY A 243 -3.86 -42.40 39.91
C GLY A 243 -3.74 -43.66 39.06
N HIS A 244 -2.51 -44.10 38.85
CA HIS A 244 -2.22 -45.39 38.24
C HIS A 244 -1.57 -46.30 39.29
N THR A 245 -1.91 -47.58 39.26
CA THR A 245 -1.34 -48.60 40.14
C THR A 245 -0.32 -49.43 39.38
N HIS A 246 0.81 -49.72 40.02
CA HIS A 246 1.78 -50.67 39.49
C HIS A 246 1.37 -52.09 39.91
N GLY A 247 1.04 -52.94 38.94
CA GLY A 247 0.93 -54.38 39.16
C GLY A 247 2.33 -54.98 39.34
N VAL A 248 2.63 -55.50 40.53
CA VAL A 248 3.89 -56.21 40.78
C VAL A 248 3.79 -57.58 40.13
N ASN A 249 4.37 -57.76 38.95
CA ASN A 249 4.49 -59.05 38.31
C ASN A 249 5.81 -59.72 38.76
N THR A 250 5.68 -60.73 39.61
CA THR A 250 6.68 -61.77 39.92
C THR A 250 8.02 -61.29 40.51
N ILE A 251 8.13 -61.33 41.85
CA ILE A 251 9.41 -61.24 42.56
C ILE A 251 10.17 -62.55 42.31
N THR A 252 11.20 -62.50 41.46
CA THR A 252 12.30 -63.48 41.54
C THR A 252 13.27 -62.91 42.57
N VAL A 253 13.29 -63.51 43.76
CA VAL A 253 14.21 -63.12 44.85
C VAL A 253 15.64 -63.43 44.39
N ALA A 254 16.37 -62.39 43.99
CA ALA A 254 17.82 -62.43 43.99
C ALA A 254 18.28 -62.40 45.45
N SER A 255 19.25 -63.25 45.79
CA SER A 255 19.84 -63.34 47.12
C SER A 255 20.47 -62.01 47.51
N GLU A 256 19.80 -61.29 48.41
CA GLU A 256 20.35 -60.12 49.09
C GLU A 256 20.93 -60.55 50.43
N ASN A 257 22.18 -60.18 50.66
CA ASN A 257 22.94 -60.50 51.86
C ASN A 257 22.37 -59.70 53.05
N GLY A 258 21.60 -60.37 53.89
CA GLY A 258 21.28 -59.96 55.26
C GLY A 258 20.51 -58.65 55.43
N HIS A 259 19.19 -58.73 55.46
CA HIS A 259 18.38 -57.81 56.26
C HIS A 259 17.22 -58.56 56.93
N THR A 260 17.03 -58.34 58.22
CA THR A 260 15.97 -58.98 59.02
C THR A 260 14.75 -58.07 59.09
N HIS A 261 13.58 -58.59 58.73
CA HIS A 261 12.32 -58.01 59.19
C HIS A 261 12.05 -58.52 60.60
N GLY A 262 12.08 -57.61 61.59
CA GLY A 262 11.67 -57.90 62.95
C GLY A 262 10.16 -58.11 62.99
N VAL A 263 9.72 -59.35 62.79
CA VAL A 263 8.33 -59.75 63.05
C VAL A 263 8.22 -60.04 64.55
N ASN A 264 7.64 -59.11 65.30
CA ASN A 264 7.24 -59.36 66.69
C ASN A 264 6.02 -60.29 66.69
N ILE A 265 6.27 -61.60 66.77
CA ILE A 265 5.27 -62.56 67.23
C ILE A 265 5.72 -63.05 68.61
N THR A 266 5.12 -62.50 69.66
CA THR A 266 5.19 -63.08 71.00
C THR A 266 4.25 -64.29 71.02
N SER A 267 4.74 -65.45 70.60
CA SER A 267 4.04 -66.73 70.78
C SER A 267 4.67 -67.51 71.93
N GLU A 268 3.78 -68.01 72.78
CA GLU A 268 3.99 -68.86 73.93
C GLU A 268 4.92 -70.05 73.64
N ALA A 269 5.74 -70.38 74.63
CA ALA A 269 6.70 -71.46 74.59
C ALA A 269 6.03 -72.82 74.47
N VAL A 270 6.22 -73.54 73.35
CA VAL A 270 6.20 -75.02 73.33
C VAL A 270 7.17 -75.55 72.27
N GLN A 271 8.22 -76.19 72.79
CA GLN A 271 8.93 -77.36 72.25
C GLN A 271 9.72 -77.21 70.94
N ALA A 272 11.05 -77.13 71.12
CA ALA A 272 12.05 -77.41 70.10
C ALA A 272 11.80 -78.79 69.47
N GLY A 273 11.18 -78.79 68.28
CA GLY A 273 11.24 -79.90 67.35
C GLY A 273 12.69 -80.03 66.86
N LEU A 274 13.41 -80.98 67.46
CA LEU A 274 14.71 -81.44 67.01
C LEU A 274 14.63 -81.74 65.51
N HIS A 275 15.51 -81.10 64.75
CA HIS A 275 15.78 -81.40 63.35
C HIS A 275 17.19 -82.00 63.26
N ASN A 276 17.40 -82.77 62.21
CA ASN A 276 18.51 -83.70 62.10
C ASN A 276 19.72 -82.97 61.50
N HIS A 277 20.90 -83.14 62.08
CA HIS A 277 22.16 -82.75 61.45
C HIS A 277 22.83 -84.01 60.88
N THR A 278 23.08 -84.01 59.58
CA THR A 278 23.97 -84.99 58.95
C THR A 278 25.37 -84.39 58.89
N ILE A 279 26.32 -85.13 59.47
CA ILE A 279 27.71 -84.76 59.79
C ILE A 279 28.64 -85.06 58.61
N SER A 280 29.71 -84.27 58.43
CA SER A 280 30.91 -84.74 57.70
C SER A 280 32.18 -84.19 58.35
N SER A 281 33.12 -85.08 58.66
CA SER A 281 34.41 -84.82 59.32
C SER A 281 35.55 -84.83 58.30
N ASP A 282 36.43 -83.83 58.33
CA ASP A 282 37.54 -83.64 57.38
C ASP A 282 38.93 -83.90 58.00
N THR A 283 39.11 -84.91 58.87
CA THR A 283 40.47 -85.21 59.39
C THR A 283 40.72 -86.71 59.64
N PRO A 284 41.76 -87.30 59.01
CA PRO A 284 42.16 -88.68 59.28
C PRO A 284 43.06 -88.75 60.52
N GLY A 285 42.63 -89.45 61.58
CA GLY A 285 43.53 -89.79 62.68
C GLY A 285 42.86 -90.08 64.03
N VAL A 286 42.50 -91.36 64.23
CA VAL A 286 42.32 -92.05 65.51
C VAL A 286 41.20 -91.53 66.45
N ILE A 287 40.02 -92.13 66.31
CA ILE A 287 39.12 -92.33 67.46
C ILE A 287 39.74 -93.47 68.28
N PRO A 288 40.02 -93.30 69.59
CA PRO A 288 40.46 -94.40 70.42
C PRO A 288 39.26 -95.30 70.70
N VAL A 289 39.21 -96.46 70.03
CA VAL A 289 38.41 -97.61 70.47
C VAL A 289 39.35 -98.80 70.63
N GLY A 290 40.00 -98.89 71.78
CA GLY A 290 40.48 -100.15 72.34
C GLY A 290 39.62 -100.45 73.57
N ALA A 291 39.03 -101.63 73.79
CA ALA A 291 39.19 -102.90 73.10
C ALA A 291 37.95 -103.80 73.32
N ALA A 292 37.78 -104.75 72.40
CA ALA A 292 37.35 -106.13 72.64
C ALA A 292 36.05 -106.39 73.44
N SER A 293 34.93 -106.50 72.72
CA SER A 293 34.02 -107.66 72.73
C SER A 293 32.92 -107.46 71.68
N GLY A 294 33.06 -108.07 70.50
CA GLY A 294 31.93 -108.39 69.60
C GLY A 294 31.77 -107.58 68.30
N THR A 295 32.61 -107.89 67.29
CA THR A 295 32.23 -108.40 65.93
C THR A 295 31.15 -107.63 65.13
N THR A 296 31.19 -107.29 63.83
CA THR A 296 32.10 -107.27 62.65
C THR A 296 31.25 -106.64 61.52
N GLY A 297 31.78 -105.75 60.68
CA GLY A 297 31.05 -105.27 59.49
C GLY A 297 31.78 -104.20 58.68
N VAL A 298 32.17 -104.57 57.46
CA VAL A 298 33.04 -103.90 56.48
C VAL A 298 32.22 -102.90 55.61
N VAL A 299 32.76 -101.81 55.04
CA VAL A 299 33.07 -101.57 53.58
C VAL A 299 32.87 -100.04 53.36
N GLN A 300 33.91 -99.22 53.13
CA GLN A 300 34.55 -98.80 51.85
C GLN A 300 33.81 -97.69 51.06
N SER A 301 34.62 -96.76 50.51
CA SER A 301 34.47 -96.06 49.21
C SER A 301 33.88 -94.64 49.21
N LEU A 302 34.30 -93.62 48.44
CA LEU A 302 35.48 -93.16 47.67
C LEU A 302 34.96 -91.95 46.84
N LEU A 303 35.82 -90.99 46.44
CA LEU A 303 35.66 -89.97 45.36
C LEU A 303 34.68 -88.79 45.59
N ASN A 304 34.87 -87.56 45.11
CA ASN A 304 35.99 -86.81 44.48
C ASN A 304 35.47 -85.39 44.13
N HIS A 305 36.29 -84.34 44.35
CA HIS A 305 36.58 -83.14 43.48
C HIS A 305 35.43 -82.23 42.93
N ASN A 306 35.56 -80.95 42.55
CA ASN A 306 36.59 -79.90 42.55
C ASN A 306 35.95 -78.51 42.25
N HIS A 307 36.54 -77.45 42.82
CA HIS A 307 36.79 -76.05 42.37
C HIS A 307 36.07 -75.34 41.20
N GLY A 308 35.85 -74.02 41.39
CA GLY A 308 36.32 -73.00 40.44
C GLY A 308 35.45 -71.74 40.28
N GLY A 309 36.07 -70.54 40.27
CA GLY A 309 35.54 -69.38 39.54
C GLY A 309 35.76 -67.99 40.15
N LEU A 310 36.77 -67.27 39.66
CA LEU A 310 37.05 -65.84 39.87
C LEU A 310 36.34 -64.97 38.80
N THR A 311 36.44 -63.62 38.92
CA THR A 311 36.14 -62.52 37.96
C THR A 311 34.74 -61.89 38.08
N GLY A 312 34.49 -60.57 38.01
CA GLY A 312 35.29 -59.37 37.74
C GLY A 312 34.42 -58.10 37.91
N SER A 313 35.05 -56.93 37.98
CA SER A 313 34.42 -55.59 38.13
C SER A 313 33.73 -55.11 36.84
N THR A 314 32.60 -54.39 36.94
CA THR A 314 32.18 -53.40 35.92
C THR A 314 31.57 -52.16 36.57
N ASN A 315 32.24 -51.03 36.40
CA ASN A 315 31.78 -49.67 36.68
C ASN A 315 30.73 -49.24 35.63
N PRO A 316 29.52 -48.77 35.98
CA PRO A 316 28.56 -48.28 35.00
C PRO A 316 28.93 -46.86 34.56
N ASN A 317 29.62 -46.75 33.42
CA ASN A 317 29.86 -45.46 32.77
C ASN A 317 28.55 -44.98 32.10
N PRO A 318 28.06 -43.76 32.37
CA PRO A 318 26.91 -43.19 31.66
C PRO A 318 27.22 -43.11 30.16
N HIS A 319 26.32 -43.62 29.33
CA HIS A 319 26.38 -43.48 27.88
C HIS A 319 25.01 -43.10 27.33
N SER A 320 25.01 -42.41 26.20
CA SER A 320 23.80 -41.92 25.54
C SER A 320 23.51 -42.71 24.27
N HIS A 321 22.23 -43.01 24.03
CA HIS A 321 21.74 -43.53 22.76
C HIS A 321 21.08 -42.39 22.00
N SER A 322 21.55 -42.06 20.79
CA SER A 322 20.85 -41.13 19.91
C SER A 322 20.05 -41.92 18.89
N VAL A 323 18.73 -41.72 18.86
CA VAL A 323 17.85 -42.20 17.79
C VAL A 323 17.45 -40.96 16.98
N SER A 324 17.85 -40.88 15.71
CA SER A 324 17.49 -39.79 14.80
C SER A 324 16.77 -40.31 13.56
N GLY A 325 15.72 -39.63 13.14
CA GLY A 325 15.05 -39.84 11.85
C GLY A 325 14.54 -38.53 11.28
N THR A 326 14.59 -38.38 9.96
CA THR A 326 13.95 -37.28 9.23
C THR A 326 12.62 -37.75 8.66
N THR A 327 11.56 -36.98 8.85
CA THR A 327 10.24 -37.28 8.31
C THR A 327 10.04 -36.50 7.01
N ALA A 328 9.52 -37.17 5.97
CA ALA A 328 9.17 -36.49 4.72
C ALA A 328 7.92 -35.62 4.93
N ALA A 329 7.90 -34.45 4.30
CA ALA A 329 6.85 -33.47 4.48
C ALA A 329 5.45 -34.03 4.11
N GLY A 330 4.48 -33.83 5.01
CA GLY A 330 3.05 -33.88 4.66
C GLY A 330 2.22 -35.09 5.11
N SER A 331 2.74 -36.01 5.94
CA SER A 331 1.91 -37.11 6.46
C SER A 331 1.87 -37.13 7.98
N ALA A 332 0.66 -37.11 8.54
CA ALA A 332 0.42 -37.36 9.96
C ALA A 332 0.86 -38.78 10.29
N HIS A 333 1.85 -38.90 11.17
CA HIS A 333 2.37 -40.18 11.61
C HIS A 333 2.69 -40.12 13.11
N SER A 334 2.59 -41.27 13.77
CA SER A 334 2.85 -41.44 15.19
C SER A 334 4.06 -42.36 15.39
N HIS A 335 4.94 -41.99 16.32
CA HIS A 335 6.04 -42.85 16.78
C HIS A 335 5.68 -43.37 18.17
N SER A 336 5.89 -44.67 18.41
CA SER A 336 5.83 -45.23 19.76
C SER A 336 7.27 -45.46 20.23
N LEU A 337 7.71 -44.70 21.23
CA LEU A 337 9.00 -44.89 21.90
C LEU A 337 8.79 -45.77 23.13
N SER A 338 9.37 -46.98 23.15
CA SER A 338 9.39 -47.84 24.34
C SER A 338 10.83 -48.04 24.81
N GLY A 339 11.11 -47.72 26.07
CA GLY A 339 12.38 -47.99 26.73
C GLY A 339 12.15 -48.54 28.14
N SER A 340 13.01 -49.46 28.58
CA SER A 340 13.02 -49.96 29.97
C SER A 340 14.17 -49.28 30.70
N THR A 341 13.89 -48.49 31.72
CA THR A 341 14.92 -47.91 32.60
C THR A 341 15.04 -48.75 33.88
N ALA A 342 16.26 -48.99 34.35
CA ALA A 342 16.49 -49.66 35.61
C ALA A 342 16.02 -48.77 36.78
N ALA A 343 15.47 -49.40 37.82
CA ALA A 343 14.86 -48.72 38.96
C ALA A 343 15.83 -47.72 39.62
N GLY A 344 15.41 -46.45 39.70
CA GLY A 344 16.04 -45.43 40.55
C GLY A 344 16.72 -44.25 39.86
N SER A 345 16.77 -44.16 38.52
CA SER A 345 17.33 -42.98 37.85
C SER A 345 16.24 -42.05 37.31
N ALA A 346 16.12 -40.86 37.92
CA ALA A 346 15.32 -39.78 37.38
C ALA A 346 15.86 -39.39 35.99
N HIS A 347 15.02 -39.56 34.96
CA HIS A 347 15.36 -39.18 33.60
C HIS A 347 14.27 -38.27 33.04
N THR A 348 14.67 -37.34 32.18
CA THR A 348 13.78 -36.36 31.54
C THR A 348 13.75 -36.63 30.03
N HIS A 349 12.56 -36.57 29.45
CA HIS A 349 12.39 -36.60 28.00
C HIS A 349 12.27 -35.17 27.48
N ALA A 350 13.28 -34.69 26.75
CA ALA A 350 13.17 -33.45 26.00
C ALA A 350 12.59 -33.78 24.62
N LEU A 351 11.28 -33.53 24.43
CA LEU A 351 10.67 -33.52 23.10
C LEU A 351 10.75 -32.10 22.55
N SER A 352 11.46 -31.91 21.43
CA SER A 352 11.50 -30.66 20.68
C SER A 352 11.08 -30.90 19.24
N GLY A 353 10.21 -30.06 18.71
CA GLY A 353 9.83 -30.05 17.29
C GLY A 353 9.56 -28.62 16.83
N SER A 354 9.86 -28.34 15.56
CA SER A 354 9.49 -27.09 14.89
C SER A 354 8.53 -27.43 13.75
N THR A 355 7.41 -26.70 13.66
CA THR A 355 6.54 -26.77 12.48
C THR A 355 7.10 -25.83 11.40
N ALA A 356 7.22 -26.32 10.17
CA ALA A 356 7.63 -25.47 9.05
C ALA A 356 6.55 -24.41 8.79
N SER A 357 6.97 -23.17 8.53
CA SER A 357 6.07 -22.07 8.17
C SER A 357 5.35 -22.39 6.87
N GLY A 358 4.03 -22.55 6.93
CA GLY A 358 3.16 -22.84 5.79
C GLY A 358 2.38 -21.63 5.26
N GLY A 359 2.77 -20.40 5.62
CA GLY A 359 2.08 -19.18 5.16
C GLY A 359 2.63 -18.65 3.84
N SER A 360 1.78 -18.53 2.82
CA SER A 360 2.11 -17.77 1.60
C SER A 360 2.30 -16.29 1.93
N SER A 361 3.37 -15.71 1.40
CA SER A 361 3.76 -14.32 1.56
C SER A 361 2.87 -13.40 0.74
N THR A 362 2.26 -12.41 1.40
CA THR A 362 1.70 -11.20 0.78
C THR A 362 0.32 -11.40 0.12
N GLN A 363 -0.73 -10.87 0.77
CA GLN A 363 -2.05 -10.74 0.14
C GLN A 363 -2.22 -9.33 -0.42
N ASP A 364 -2.66 -9.23 -1.67
CA ASP A 364 -3.24 -8.00 -2.21
C ASP A 364 -4.62 -7.81 -1.56
N ILE A 365 -4.83 -6.65 -0.98
CA ILE A 365 -6.02 -6.30 -0.20
C ILE A 365 -6.92 -5.30 -0.93
N MET A 366 -6.62 -4.95 -2.17
CA MET A 366 -7.41 -3.97 -2.91
C MET A 366 -8.70 -4.60 -3.47
N PRO A 367 -9.89 -4.03 -3.18
CA PRO A 367 -11.11 -4.41 -3.88
C PRO A 367 -11.03 -3.98 -5.36
N PRO A 368 -11.88 -4.54 -6.25
CA PRO A 368 -12.00 -4.03 -7.62
C PRO A 368 -12.19 -2.51 -7.65
N TYR A 369 -11.40 -1.80 -8.47
CA TYR A 369 -11.37 -0.34 -8.49
C TYR A 369 -11.37 0.24 -9.90
N TYR A 370 -11.80 1.50 -10.00
CA TYR A 370 -11.65 2.35 -11.19
C TYR A 370 -10.80 3.56 -10.80
N ALA A 371 -9.64 3.73 -11.44
CA ALA A 371 -8.70 4.79 -11.10
C ALA A 371 -9.08 6.10 -11.79
N LEU A 372 -9.16 7.17 -11.00
CA LEU A 372 -9.31 8.55 -11.46
C LEU A 372 -8.04 9.33 -11.11
N VAL A 373 -7.76 10.37 -11.88
CA VAL A 373 -6.64 11.28 -11.60
C VAL A 373 -7.12 12.34 -10.60
N TYR A 374 -6.29 12.64 -9.61
CA TYR A 374 -6.50 13.79 -8.75
C TYR A 374 -5.84 15.02 -9.39
N LEU A 375 -6.61 16.09 -9.55
CA LEU A 375 -6.12 17.39 -10.03
C LEU A 375 -6.21 18.41 -8.90
N CYS A 376 -5.16 19.20 -8.75
CA CYS A 376 -5.08 20.34 -7.85
C CYS A 376 -5.26 21.63 -8.66
N TYR A 377 -6.15 22.52 -8.23
CA TYR A 377 -6.22 23.87 -8.77
C TYR A 377 -5.02 24.67 -8.28
N VAL A 378 -4.27 25.26 -9.20
CA VAL A 378 -3.02 25.99 -8.92
C VAL A 378 -3.13 27.49 -9.22
N GLY A 379 -4.29 27.98 -9.66
CA GLY A 379 -4.51 29.38 -9.98
C GLY A 379 -4.20 29.75 -11.43
N ASP A 380 -4.53 30.98 -11.80
CA ASP A 380 -4.29 31.55 -13.12
C ASP A 380 -2.82 31.95 -13.36
#